data_AF-A0A0S7ZQH0-F1
#
_entry.id   AF-A0A0S7ZQH0-F1
#
_cell.length_a   1.000
_cell.length_b   1.000
_cell.length_c   1.000
_cell.angle_alpha   90.00
_cell.angle_beta   90.00
_cell.angle_gamma   90.00
#
_symmetry.space_group_name_H-M   'P 1'
#
loop_
_entity.id
_entity.type
_entity.pdbx_description
1 polymer ?
#
loop_
_entity_poly.entity_id
_entity_poly.type
_entity_poly.pdbx_seq_one_letter_code
_entity_poly.pdbx_strand_id
1 'polypeptide(L)'
;MMNQSNKYLIYAYYLLSVAILSVFAFRSYAHLGTQPGVEFIMAVASPFLVAALIHPYIDKLIVFPAHLLDQPKRQFVVDFGLYLLIAVFLYCFERYFYFESTWVAFKIFIWTVVLGYFASIDSSLNREQLCFKDEKRSFQLERNSSPVAHRLNLFLSVTVLIVTLTIAITAYSYMGMELNMQETDDMTIKQAFIIDTLFIVGIVVSFTVRLIYSFSMNLQYLFDSQVDILRNVQEGKLEELVPVLSRDEFGIIAHQTNAMIKELREKQKVQKTLEQ
;
A
#
# COMPACT_ATOMS: atom_id res chain seq x y z
N MET A 1 -17.45 12.76 -11.61
CA MET A 1 -16.21 12.84 -12.43
C MET A 1 -15.23 11.80 -11.94
N MET A 2 -14.89 10.82 -12.79
CA MET A 2 -13.84 9.83 -12.54
C MET A 2 -12.52 10.60 -12.30
N ASN A 3 -11.92 10.53 -11.12
CA ASN A 3 -10.60 11.12 -10.95
C ASN A 3 -9.60 10.19 -11.67
N GLN A 4 -9.30 10.47 -12.94
CA GLN A 4 -8.36 9.71 -13.76
C GLN A 4 -6.97 9.59 -13.10
N SER A 5 -6.68 10.47 -12.13
CA SER A 5 -5.47 10.45 -11.29
C SER A 5 -5.18 9.07 -10.67
N ASN A 6 -6.20 8.32 -10.25
CA ASN A 6 -5.99 7.06 -9.52
C ASN A 6 -5.65 5.84 -10.40
N LYS A 7 -5.83 5.89 -11.73
CA LYS A 7 -5.38 4.80 -12.63
C LYS A 7 -3.87 4.79 -12.82
N TYR A 8 -3.21 5.93 -12.61
CA TYR A 8 -1.78 6.10 -12.83
C TYR A 8 -0.94 6.02 -11.56
N LEU A 9 -1.58 5.75 -10.41
CA LEU A 9 -0.97 5.75 -9.09
C LEU A 9 0.23 4.78 -9.00
N ILE A 10 0.06 3.56 -9.50
CA ILE A 10 1.12 2.53 -9.45
C ILE A 10 2.32 2.89 -10.33
N TYR A 11 2.08 3.53 -11.49
CA TYR A 11 3.14 4.01 -12.37
C TYR A 11 3.93 5.16 -11.74
N ALA A 12 3.23 6.04 -11.00
CA ALA A 12 3.89 7.06 -10.20
C ALA A 12 4.78 6.43 -9.10
N TYR A 13 4.34 5.34 -8.48
CA TYR A 13 5.17 4.58 -7.53
C TYR A 13 6.39 3.95 -8.18
N TYR A 14 6.28 3.41 -9.40
CA TYR A 14 7.44 2.88 -10.12
C TYR A 14 8.47 3.97 -10.43
N LEU A 15 8.04 5.12 -10.96
CA LEU A 15 8.92 6.26 -11.22
C LEU A 15 9.59 6.78 -9.93
N LEU A 16 8.80 6.91 -8.87
CA LEU A 16 9.29 7.34 -7.57
C LEU A 16 10.26 6.31 -6.96
N SER A 17 10.02 5.01 -7.16
CA SER A 17 10.93 3.94 -6.72
C SER A 17 12.26 4.03 -7.44
N VAL A 18 12.27 4.25 -8.76
CA VAL A 18 13.50 4.46 -9.54
C VAL A 18 14.25 5.70 -9.02
N ALA A 19 13.56 6.81 -8.76
CA ALA A 19 14.18 8.02 -8.23
C ALA A 19 14.81 7.80 -6.85
N ILE A 20 14.07 7.21 -5.91
CA ILE A 20 14.56 6.94 -4.55
C ILE A 20 15.73 5.97 -4.57
N LEU A 21 15.62 4.86 -5.30
CA LEU A 21 16.69 3.86 -5.39
C LEU A 21 17.94 4.43 -6.06
N SER A 22 17.80 5.30 -7.06
CA SER A 22 18.93 5.97 -7.71
C SER A 22 19.67 6.90 -6.75
N VAL A 23 18.94 7.73 -5.99
CA VAL A 23 19.54 8.61 -4.97
C VAL A 23 20.21 7.78 -3.87
N PHE A 24 19.54 6.72 -3.41
CA PHE A 24 20.05 5.85 -2.37
C PHE A 24 21.32 5.10 -2.80
N ALA A 25 21.34 4.58 -4.04
CA ALA A 25 22.50 3.92 -4.61
C ALA A 25 23.65 4.91 -4.77
N PHE A 26 23.43 6.09 -5.37
CA PHE A 26 24.46 7.11 -5.51
C PHE A 26 25.11 7.46 -4.18
N ARG A 27 24.31 7.61 -3.12
CA ARG A 27 24.83 7.82 -1.76
C ARG A 27 25.59 6.59 -1.25
N SER A 28 25.05 5.38 -1.40
CA SER A 28 25.70 4.16 -0.92
C SER A 28 27.06 3.89 -1.58
N TYR A 29 27.16 4.12 -2.89
CA TYR A 29 28.38 3.92 -3.67
C TYR A 29 29.42 5.03 -3.47
N ALA A 30 29.00 6.28 -3.28
CA ALA A 30 29.93 7.39 -3.01
C ALA A 30 30.86 7.11 -1.81
N HIS A 31 30.37 6.36 -0.81
CA HIS A 31 31.16 5.96 0.36
C HIS A 31 32.15 4.82 0.08
N LEU A 32 31.93 4.03 -0.98
CA LEU A 32 32.82 2.94 -1.40
C LEU A 32 33.87 3.38 -2.43
N GLY A 33 33.83 4.65 -2.87
CA GLY A 33 34.78 5.20 -3.85
C GLY A 33 34.49 4.79 -5.31
N THR A 34 33.44 4.01 -5.55
CA THR A 34 32.90 3.71 -6.89
C THR A 34 31.78 4.70 -7.21
N GLN A 35 31.81 5.32 -8.39
CA GLN A 35 30.68 6.15 -8.84
C GLN A 35 29.76 5.33 -9.73
N PRO A 36 28.47 5.19 -9.39
CA PRO A 36 27.52 4.50 -10.23
C PRO A 36 27.29 5.34 -11.49
N GLY A 37 27.65 4.79 -12.64
CA GLY A 37 27.39 5.42 -13.94
C GLY A 37 25.91 5.40 -14.31
N VAL A 38 25.59 6.00 -15.46
CA VAL A 38 24.23 5.97 -16.04
C VAL A 38 23.72 4.53 -16.25
N GLU A 39 24.64 3.58 -16.43
CA GLU A 39 24.37 2.14 -16.52
C GLU A 39 23.59 1.59 -15.32
N PHE A 40 23.92 2.04 -14.11
CA PHE A 40 23.22 1.60 -12.89
C PHE A 40 21.77 2.10 -12.87
N ILE A 41 21.55 3.37 -13.23
CA ILE A 41 20.19 3.94 -13.28
C ILE A 41 19.36 3.21 -14.34
N MET A 42 19.95 2.87 -15.49
CA MET A 42 19.29 2.05 -16.50
C MET A 42 18.99 0.64 -16.01
N ALA A 43 19.93 0.02 -15.28
CA ALA A 43 19.73 -1.30 -14.68
C ALA A 43 18.57 -1.29 -13.68
N VAL A 44 18.48 -0.28 -12.82
CA VAL A 44 17.35 -0.10 -11.88
C VAL A 44 16.05 0.19 -12.61
N ALA A 45 16.06 1.08 -13.62
CA ALA A 45 14.84 1.46 -14.33
C ALA A 45 14.25 0.32 -15.17
N SER A 46 15.09 -0.57 -15.71
CA SER A 46 14.66 -1.63 -16.62
C SER A 46 13.60 -2.60 -16.05
N PRO A 47 13.76 -3.20 -14.85
CA PRO A 47 12.73 -4.08 -14.29
C PRO A 47 11.44 -3.33 -13.91
N PHE A 48 11.51 -2.05 -13.52
CA PHE A 48 10.31 -1.24 -13.28
C PHE A 48 9.55 -0.92 -14.57
N LEU A 49 10.26 -0.70 -15.68
CA LEU A 49 9.64 -0.49 -16.99
C LEU A 49 8.95 -1.77 -17.46
N VAL A 50 9.60 -2.92 -17.32
CA VAL A 50 9.00 -4.22 -17.62
C VAL A 50 7.76 -4.46 -16.75
N ALA A 51 7.84 -4.19 -15.45
CA ALA A 51 6.69 -4.29 -14.56
C ALA A 51 5.54 -3.36 -14.99
N ALA A 52 5.83 -2.11 -15.38
CA ALA A 52 4.84 -1.16 -15.89
C ALA A 52 4.12 -1.67 -17.15
N LEU A 53 4.83 -2.33 -18.06
CA LEU A 53 4.24 -2.90 -19.28
C LEU A 53 3.39 -4.13 -19.00
N ILE A 54 3.79 -4.97 -18.05
CA ILE A 54 3.11 -6.23 -17.74
C ILE A 54 1.91 -6.01 -16.81
N HIS A 55 1.97 -5.01 -15.92
CA HIS A 55 0.92 -4.67 -14.95
C HIS A 55 -0.51 -4.67 -15.51
N PRO A 56 -0.84 -3.98 -16.63
CA PRO A 56 -2.20 -3.95 -17.16
C PRO A 56 -2.71 -5.32 -17.65
N TYR A 57 -1.82 -6.23 -18.02
CA TYR A 57 -2.19 -7.59 -18.42
C TYR A 57 -2.46 -8.47 -17.19
N ILE A 58 -1.66 -8.33 -16.14
CA ILE A 58 -1.85 -9.08 -14.88
C ILE A 58 -3.14 -8.63 -14.19
N ASP A 59 -3.43 -7.32 -14.15
CA ASP A 59 -4.66 -6.80 -13.59
C ASP A 59 -5.89 -7.46 -14.26
N LYS A 60 -5.90 -7.53 -15.60
CA LYS A 60 -6.95 -8.19 -16.41
C LYS A 60 -7.10 -9.68 -16.11
N LEU A 61 -5.99 -10.38 -15.88
CA LEU A 61 -5.99 -11.83 -15.70
C LEU A 61 -6.32 -12.26 -14.28
N ILE A 62 -5.84 -11.53 -13.26
CA ILE A 62 -5.86 -11.99 -11.86
C ILE A 62 -6.84 -11.19 -11.00
N VAL A 63 -6.89 -9.87 -11.20
CA VAL A 63 -7.63 -8.95 -10.32
C VAL A 63 -9.09 -8.83 -10.75
N PHE A 64 -9.37 -8.49 -12.01
CA PHE A 64 -10.75 -8.28 -12.49
C PHE A 64 -11.68 -9.51 -12.42
N PRO A 65 -11.20 -10.76 -12.59
CA PRO A 65 -12.07 -11.93 -12.45
C PRO A 65 -12.51 -12.21 -11.02
N ALA A 66 -11.93 -11.53 -10.03
CA ALA A 66 -12.25 -11.74 -8.62
C ALA A 66 -13.52 -11.00 -8.18
N HIS A 67 -14.16 -11.54 -7.16
CA HIS A 67 -15.26 -10.87 -6.47
C HIS A 67 -14.80 -9.50 -5.97
N LEU A 68 -15.66 -8.48 -6.05
CA LEU A 68 -15.32 -7.07 -5.76
C LEU A 68 -14.68 -6.87 -4.37
N LEU A 69 -15.13 -7.64 -3.36
CA LEU A 69 -14.56 -7.62 -2.01
C LEU A 69 -13.14 -8.26 -1.92
N ASP A 70 -12.78 -9.11 -2.87
CA ASP A 70 -11.47 -9.80 -2.92
C ASP A 70 -10.46 -9.07 -3.83
N GLN A 71 -10.92 -8.13 -4.67
CA GLN A 71 -10.07 -7.37 -5.59
C GLN A 71 -8.95 -6.59 -4.87
N PRO A 72 -9.18 -5.89 -3.75
CA PRO A 72 -8.11 -5.17 -3.04
C PRO A 72 -7.00 -6.11 -2.56
N LYS A 73 -7.36 -7.28 -2.03
CA LYS A 73 -6.39 -8.27 -1.55
C LYS A 73 -5.56 -8.84 -2.70
N ARG A 74 -6.19 -9.15 -3.84
CA ARG A 74 -5.46 -9.63 -5.02
C ARG A 74 -4.56 -8.56 -5.63
N GLN A 75 -5.01 -7.31 -5.66
CA GLN A 75 -4.18 -6.18 -6.08
C GLN A 75 -2.90 -6.09 -5.24
N PHE A 76 -3.04 -6.17 -3.91
CA PHE A 76 -1.89 -6.17 -3.00
C PHE A 76 -0.90 -7.30 -3.33
N VAL A 77 -1.39 -8.53 -3.51
CA VAL A 77 -0.53 -9.69 -3.79
C VAL A 77 0.19 -9.55 -5.13
N VAL A 78 -0.50 -9.06 -6.17
CA VAL A 78 0.09 -8.82 -7.49
C VAL A 78 1.17 -7.75 -7.43
N ASP A 79 0.85 -6.59 -6.86
CA ASP A 79 1.75 -5.44 -6.83
C ASP A 79 2.99 -5.76 -5.97
N PHE A 80 2.78 -6.38 -4.80
CA PHE A 80 3.87 -6.76 -3.92
C PHE A 80 4.72 -7.88 -4.52
N GLY A 81 4.09 -8.84 -5.18
CA GLY A 81 4.78 -9.91 -5.92
C GLY A 81 5.68 -9.37 -7.02
N LEU A 82 5.22 -8.35 -7.77
CA LEU A 82 6.05 -7.68 -8.78
C LEU A 82 7.26 -6.99 -8.14
N TYR A 83 7.06 -6.24 -7.04
CA TYR A 83 8.18 -5.63 -6.33
C TYR A 83 9.17 -6.64 -5.77
N LEU A 84 8.71 -7.80 -5.29
CA LEU A 84 9.57 -8.88 -4.82
C LEU A 84 10.41 -9.46 -5.97
N LEU A 85 9.80 -9.70 -7.13
CA LEU A 85 10.52 -10.14 -8.32
C LEU A 85 11.56 -9.11 -8.77
N ILE A 86 11.22 -7.81 -8.74
CA ILE A 86 12.17 -6.73 -9.03
C ILE A 86 13.32 -6.74 -8.01
N ALA A 87 13.02 -6.88 -6.71
CA ALA A 87 14.04 -6.91 -5.67
C ALA A 87 15.03 -8.07 -5.86
N VAL A 88 14.52 -9.27 -6.15
CA VAL A 88 15.36 -10.45 -6.43
C VAL A 88 16.19 -10.25 -7.70
N PHE A 89 15.59 -9.70 -8.75
CA PHE A 89 16.32 -9.39 -9.98
C PHE A 89 17.45 -8.40 -9.73
N LEU A 90 17.18 -7.29 -9.04
CA LEU A 90 18.20 -6.29 -8.71
C LEU A 90 19.29 -6.88 -7.82
N TYR A 91 18.94 -7.66 -6.80
CA TYR A 91 19.93 -8.32 -5.95
C TYR A 91 20.88 -9.22 -6.75
N CYS A 92 20.33 -10.07 -7.62
CA CYS A 92 21.12 -10.94 -8.48
C CYS A 92 21.97 -10.13 -9.46
N PHE A 93 21.38 -9.11 -10.09
CA PHE A 93 22.07 -8.26 -11.06
C PHE A 93 23.28 -7.58 -10.42
N GLU A 94 23.10 -6.94 -9.25
CA GLU A 94 24.18 -6.32 -8.49
C GLU A 94 25.28 -7.30 -8.12
N ARG A 95 24.90 -8.51 -7.68
CA ARG A 95 25.86 -9.52 -7.24
C ARG A 95 26.70 -10.07 -8.39
N TYR A 96 26.11 -10.27 -9.57
CA TYR A 96 26.78 -10.90 -10.71
C TYR A 96 27.53 -9.91 -11.61
N PHE A 97 27.00 -8.71 -11.83
CA PHE A 97 27.60 -7.75 -12.77
C PHE A 97 28.63 -6.83 -12.10
N TYR A 98 28.28 -6.22 -10.97
CA TYR A 98 29.14 -5.24 -10.33
C TYR A 98 30.14 -5.87 -9.33
N PHE A 99 30.06 -7.19 -9.10
CA PHE A 99 30.85 -7.92 -8.09
C PHE A 99 30.85 -7.24 -6.72
N GLU A 100 29.77 -6.50 -6.42
CA GLU A 100 29.72 -5.62 -5.28
C GLU A 100 29.66 -6.38 -3.96
N SER A 101 30.00 -5.66 -2.90
CA SER A 101 29.86 -6.14 -1.53
C SER A 101 28.43 -6.61 -1.30
N THR A 102 28.26 -7.84 -0.80
CA THR A 102 26.96 -8.46 -0.52
C THR A 102 26.05 -7.55 0.32
N TRP A 103 26.65 -6.68 1.14
CA TRP A 103 25.94 -5.70 1.97
C TRP A 103 25.19 -4.63 1.17
N VAL A 104 25.77 -4.10 0.08
CA VAL A 104 25.12 -3.06 -0.74
C VAL A 104 23.94 -3.65 -1.50
N ALA A 105 24.15 -4.82 -2.12
CA ALA A 105 23.08 -5.55 -2.80
C ALA A 105 21.92 -5.87 -1.85
N PHE A 106 22.23 -6.29 -0.61
CA PHE A 106 21.20 -6.56 0.40
C PHE A 106 20.44 -5.30 0.83
N LYS A 107 21.11 -4.14 0.93
CA LYS A 107 20.43 -2.86 1.18
C LYS A 107 19.45 -2.51 0.05
N ILE A 108 19.88 -2.61 -1.21
CA ILE A 108 19.02 -2.33 -2.37
C ILE A 108 17.81 -3.28 -2.40
N PHE A 109 18.02 -4.56 -2.08
CA PHE A 109 16.95 -5.54 -1.93
C PHE A 109 15.92 -5.10 -0.88
N ILE A 110 16.38 -4.79 0.34
CA ILE A 110 15.50 -4.35 1.43
C ILE A 110 14.74 -3.09 1.03
N TRP A 111 15.41 -2.10 0.45
CA TRP A 111 14.77 -0.87 -0.01
C TRP A 111 13.68 -1.11 -1.05
N THR A 112 13.94 -1.99 -2.01
CA THR A 112 12.95 -2.34 -3.04
C THR A 112 11.73 -3.03 -2.42
N VAL A 113 11.94 -3.92 -1.43
CA VAL A 113 10.85 -4.57 -0.70
C VAL A 113 10.04 -3.57 0.13
N VAL A 114 10.69 -2.63 0.80
CA VAL A 114 10.03 -1.57 1.59
C VAL A 114 9.18 -0.67 0.69
N LEU A 115 9.74 -0.20 -0.43
CA LEU A 115 8.99 0.59 -1.41
C LEU A 115 7.79 -0.19 -1.95
N GLY A 116 7.98 -1.48 -2.25
CA GLY A 116 6.92 -2.37 -2.70
C GLY A 116 5.81 -2.55 -1.69
N TYR A 117 6.14 -2.68 -0.40
CA TYR A 117 5.16 -2.78 0.68
C TYR A 117 4.25 -1.55 0.70
N PHE A 118 4.81 -0.33 0.73
CA PHE A 118 4.03 0.91 0.75
C PHE A 118 3.21 1.11 -0.53
N ALA A 119 3.80 0.88 -1.70
CA ALA A 119 3.13 1.02 -2.99
C ALA A 119 1.94 0.05 -3.12
N SER A 120 2.11 -1.19 -2.67
CA SER A 120 1.08 -2.24 -2.78
C SER A 120 -0.10 -1.97 -1.85
N ILE A 121 0.16 -1.46 -0.64
CA ILE A 121 -0.93 -1.08 0.28
C ILE A 121 -1.72 0.11 -0.30
N ASP A 122 -1.04 1.16 -0.78
CA ASP A 122 -1.74 2.34 -1.33
C ASP A 122 -2.59 1.96 -2.54
N SER A 123 -2.04 1.12 -3.43
CA SER A 123 -2.77 0.57 -4.58
C SER A 123 -4.00 -0.25 -4.15
N SER A 124 -3.87 -1.09 -3.12
CA SER A 124 -4.99 -1.88 -2.59
C SER A 124 -6.10 -1.01 -1.98
N LEU A 125 -5.74 0.03 -1.21
CA LEU A 125 -6.70 0.96 -0.60
C LEU A 125 -7.42 1.78 -1.66
N ASN A 126 -6.70 2.22 -2.69
CA ASN A 126 -7.28 2.91 -3.82
C ASN A 126 -8.24 2.01 -4.61
N ARG A 127 -7.91 0.72 -4.78
CA ARG A 127 -8.82 -0.26 -5.40
C ARG A 127 -10.10 -0.44 -4.58
N GLU A 128 -10.00 -0.45 -3.25
CA GLU A 128 -11.14 -0.53 -2.33
C GLU A 128 -12.10 0.66 -2.55
N GLN A 129 -11.59 1.89 -2.71
CA GLN A 129 -12.40 3.07 -3.05
C GLN A 129 -13.11 2.95 -4.40
N LEU A 130 -12.45 2.38 -5.41
CA LEU A 130 -13.05 2.19 -6.72
C LEU A 130 -14.20 1.17 -6.66
N CYS A 131 -14.06 0.13 -5.85
CA CYS A 131 -15.12 -0.86 -5.63
C CYS A 131 -16.34 -0.23 -4.93
N PHE A 132 -16.11 0.68 -3.97
CA PHE A 132 -17.20 1.38 -3.27
C PHE A 132 -18.08 2.21 -4.22
N LYS A 133 -17.46 2.86 -5.22
CA LYS A 133 -18.18 3.69 -6.21
C LYS A 133 -18.98 2.88 -7.23
N ASP A 134 -18.76 1.57 -7.32
CA ASP A 134 -19.55 0.67 -8.18
C ASP A 134 -20.79 0.14 -7.43
N GLU A 135 -21.46 1.05 -6.73
CA GLU A 135 -22.49 0.91 -5.69
C GLU A 135 -23.75 0.12 -6.10
N LYS A 136 -23.87 -0.30 -7.36
CA LYS A 136 -25.04 -0.99 -7.92
C LYS A 136 -25.16 -2.45 -7.50
N ARG A 137 -24.25 -3.00 -6.70
CA ARG A 137 -24.27 -4.40 -6.27
C ARG A 137 -24.21 -4.48 -4.74
N SER A 138 -25.37 -4.51 -4.09
CA SER A 138 -25.46 -4.85 -2.67
C SER A 138 -25.04 -6.31 -2.47
N PHE A 139 -24.04 -6.56 -1.64
CA PHE A 139 -23.49 -7.90 -1.41
C PHE A 139 -24.18 -8.63 -0.27
N GLN A 140 -24.21 -9.96 -0.37
CA GLN A 140 -24.53 -10.83 0.77
C GLN A 140 -23.25 -11.07 1.57
N LEU A 141 -23.29 -10.84 2.89
CA LEU A 141 -22.14 -11.08 3.76
C LEU A 141 -21.81 -12.58 3.80
N GLU A 142 -20.57 -12.93 3.48
CA GLU A 142 -19.95 -14.15 4.01
C GLU A 142 -19.51 -13.88 5.45
N ARG A 143 -19.76 -14.83 6.36
CA ARG A 143 -19.68 -14.68 7.83
C ARG A 143 -18.26 -14.43 8.39
N ASN A 144 -17.24 -14.34 7.55
CA ASN A 144 -15.86 -14.11 7.97
C ASN A 144 -15.53 -12.63 7.93
N SER A 145 -15.70 -11.95 9.06
CA SER A 145 -15.31 -10.55 9.25
C SER A 145 -13.91 -10.46 9.86
N SER A 146 -13.02 -9.68 9.25
CA SER A 146 -11.75 -9.28 9.87
C SER A 146 -11.92 -7.91 10.51
N PRO A 147 -11.57 -7.72 11.79
CA PRO A 147 -11.68 -6.41 12.43
C PRO A 147 -10.89 -5.31 11.71
N VAL A 148 -11.48 -4.14 11.52
CA VAL A 148 -10.80 -2.94 10.97
C VAL A 148 -9.57 -2.59 11.81
N ALA A 149 -9.72 -2.64 13.14
CA ALA A 149 -8.64 -2.37 14.08
C ALA A 149 -7.48 -3.36 13.92
N HIS A 150 -7.76 -4.63 13.57
CA HIS A 150 -6.72 -5.62 13.34
C HIS A 150 -5.90 -5.33 12.08
N ARG A 151 -6.55 -4.93 10.97
CA ARG A 151 -5.87 -4.51 9.73
C ARG A 151 -4.94 -3.32 10.00
N LEU A 152 -5.41 -2.33 10.75
CA LEU A 152 -4.62 -1.14 11.13
C LEU A 152 -3.45 -1.50 12.04
N ASN A 153 -3.68 -2.32 13.07
CA ASN A 153 -2.62 -2.72 14.00
C ASN A 153 -1.53 -3.55 13.31
N LEU A 154 -1.90 -4.46 12.41
CA LEU A 154 -0.96 -5.22 11.60
C LEU A 154 -0.11 -4.28 10.74
N PHE A 155 -0.75 -3.33 10.04
CA PHE A 155 -0.05 -2.33 9.24
C PHE A 155 0.96 -1.51 10.07
N LEU A 156 0.54 -1.00 11.23
CA LEU A 156 1.42 -0.23 12.12
C LEU A 156 2.58 -1.08 12.64
N SER A 157 2.30 -2.31 13.08
CA SER A 157 3.31 -3.24 13.59
C SER A 157 4.37 -3.58 12.54
N VAL A 158 3.94 -3.89 11.31
CA VAL A 158 4.85 -4.17 10.19
C VAL A 158 5.66 -2.94 9.81
N THR A 159 5.05 -1.76 9.82
CA THR A 159 5.74 -0.49 9.53
C THR A 159 6.83 -0.18 10.55
N VAL A 160 6.53 -0.33 11.85
CA VAL A 160 7.52 -0.17 12.93
C VAL A 160 8.66 -1.17 12.78
N LEU A 161 8.35 -2.42 12.47
CA LEU A 161 9.35 -3.45 12.21
C LEU A 161 10.25 -3.09 11.01
N ILE A 162 9.66 -2.62 9.90
CA ILE A 162 10.41 -2.16 8.71
C ILE A 162 11.35 -1.01 9.06
N VAL A 163 10.86 0.02 9.76
CA VAL A 163 11.68 1.17 10.18
C VAL A 163 12.85 0.70 11.05
N THR A 164 12.56 -0.14 12.03
CA THR A 164 13.55 -0.65 12.98
C THR A 164 14.64 -1.46 12.27
N LEU A 165 14.25 -2.39 11.38
CA LEU A 165 15.20 -3.19 10.59
C LEU A 165 16.03 -2.32 9.66
N THR A 166 15.42 -1.35 8.99
CA THR A 166 16.12 -0.47 8.04
C THR A 166 17.16 0.40 8.75
N ILE A 167 16.82 0.94 9.92
CA ILE A 167 17.77 1.69 10.76
C ILE A 167 18.89 0.77 11.27
N ALA A 168 18.56 -0.43 11.75
CA ALA A 168 19.54 -1.40 12.25
C ALA A 168 20.55 -1.82 11.17
N ILE A 169 20.07 -2.12 9.95
CA ILE A 169 20.93 -2.47 8.80
C ILE A 169 21.82 -1.28 8.42
N THR A 170 21.27 -0.07 8.43
CA THR A 170 22.03 1.16 8.14
C THR A 170 23.13 1.36 9.19
N ALA A 171 22.78 1.30 10.48
CA ALA A 171 23.74 1.43 11.58
C ALA A 171 24.84 0.38 11.52
N TYR A 172 24.49 -0.90 11.31
CA TYR A 172 25.46 -1.99 11.20
C TYR A 172 26.44 -1.77 10.04
N SER A 173 25.95 -1.29 8.89
CA SER A 173 26.80 -0.99 7.75
C SER A 173 27.81 0.12 8.01
N TYR A 174 27.44 1.15 8.78
CA TYR A 174 28.35 2.24 9.10
C TYR A 174 29.36 1.84 10.19
N MET A 175 28.94 1.05 11.18
CA MET A 175 29.86 0.45 12.16
C MET A 175 30.91 -0.45 11.51
N GLY A 176 30.52 -1.26 10.53
CA GLY A 176 31.45 -2.10 9.77
C GLY A 176 32.45 -1.28 8.95
N MET A 177 32.09 -0.08 8.52
CA MET A 177 32.99 0.82 7.79
C MET A 177 34.01 1.49 8.72
N GLU A 178 33.58 1.93 9.91
CA GLU A 178 34.42 2.52 10.95
C GLU A 178 35.54 1.55 11.40
N LEU A 179 35.22 0.27 11.57
CA LEU A 179 36.20 -0.75 11.98
C LEU A 179 37.26 -1.07 10.90
N ASN A 180 36.93 -0.90 9.62
CA ASN A 180 37.81 -1.26 8.50
C ASN A 180 38.62 -0.07 7.98
N MET A 181 38.17 1.16 8.22
CA MET A 181 38.85 2.37 7.75
C MET A 181 39.47 3.13 8.91
N GLN A 182 40.70 2.75 9.26
CA GLN A 182 41.45 3.29 10.40
C GLN A 182 41.94 4.75 10.21
N GLU A 183 41.76 5.34 9.01
CA GLU A 183 42.24 6.69 8.66
C GLU A 183 41.15 7.68 8.21
N THR A 184 39.87 7.31 8.21
CA THR A 184 38.80 8.24 7.81
C THR A 184 38.36 9.08 9.00
N ASP A 185 38.13 10.37 8.77
CA ASP A 185 37.60 11.30 9.78
C ASP A 185 36.24 10.80 10.32
N ASP A 186 36.23 10.41 11.61
CA ASP A 186 35.08 9.89 12.36
C ASP A 186 33.84 10.80 12.24
N MET A 187 34.05 12.11 12.13
CA MET A 187 32.98 13.08 11.94
C MET A 187 32.25 12.89 10.60
N THR A 188 32.96 12.54 9.53
CA THR A 188 32.38 12.37 8.18
C THR A 188 31.46 11.14 8.14
N ILE A 189 31.88 10.04 8.77
CA ILE A 189 31.08 8.80 8.85
C ILE A 189 29.80 9.04 9.66
N LYS A 190 29.90 9.74 10.79
CA LYS A 190 28.74 10.10 11.64
C LYS A 190 27.73 10.99 10.91
N GLN A 191 28.21 12.00 10.18
CA GLN A 191 27.35 12.87 9.39
C GLN A 191 26.63 12.09 8.27
N ALA A 192 27.34 11.21 7.56
CA ALA A 192 26.76 10.37 6.53
C ALA A 192 25.65 9.46 7.08
N PHE A 193 25.89 8.82 8.23
CA PHE A 193 24.91 7.99 8.92
C PHE A 193 23.64 8.78 9.31
N ILE A 194 23.79 9.99 9.85
CA ILE A 194 22.65 10.84 10.24
C ILE A 194 21.83 11.24 9.01
N ILE A 195 22.48 11.70 7.94
CA ILE A 195 21.78 12.15 6.73
C ILE A 195 21.07 10.97 6.06
N ASP A 196 21.70 9.80 5.97
CA ASP A 196 21.04 8.59 5.46
C ASP A 196 19.85 8.21 6.33
N THR A 197 20.01 8.17 7.65
CA THR A 197 18.90 7.84 8.57
C THR A 197 17.73 8.82 8.42
N LEU A 198 18.01 10.13 8.31
CA LEU A 198 16.98 11.13 8.10
C LEU A 198 16.28 10.97 6.73
N PHE A 199 17.02 10.64 5.68
CA PHE A 199 16.47 10.36 4.36
C PHE A 199 15.49 9.17 4.41
N ILE A 200 15.91 8.10 5.07
CA ILE A 200 15.14 6.86 5.26
C ILE A 200 13.85 7.15 6.04
N VAL A 201 13.97 7.80 7.19
CA VAL A 201 12.83 8.17 8.04
C VAL A 201 11.88 9.11 7.29
N GLY A 202 12.42 10.10 6.56
CA GLY A 202 11.63 11.03 5.77
C GLY A 202 10.76 10.34 4.71
N ILE A 203 11.32 9.38 3.99
CA ILE A 203 10.58 8.59 3.00
C ILE A 203 9.48 7.77 3.66
N VAL A 204 9.81 7.04 4.73
CA VAL A 204 8.84 6.17 5.42
C VAL A 204 7.71 6.98 6.03
N VAL A 205 8.02 8.12 6.67
CA VAL A 205 7.00 9.02 7.22
C VAL A 205 6.11 9.56 6.10
N SER A 206 6.68 10.01 4.98
CA SER A 206 5.90 10.51 3.84
C SER A 206 4.90 9.47 3.31
N PHE A 207 5.33 8.22 3.12
CA PHE A 207 4.44 7.15 2.71
C PHE A 207 3.41 6.77 3.77
N THR A 208 3.82 6.74 5.04
CA THR A 208 2.91 6.42 6.15
C THR A 208 1.78 7.45 6.24
N VAL A 209 2.10 8.75 6.16
CA VAL A 209 1.10 9.82 6.16
C VAL A 209 0.14 9.68 4.97
N ARG A 210 0.67 9.39 3.77
CA ARG A 210 -0.16 9.15 2.59
C ARG A 210 -1.10 7.96 2.75
N LEU A 211 -0.61 6.84 3.29
CA LEU A 211 -1.43 5.67 3.57
C LEU A 211 -2.52 5.95 4.61
N ILE A 212 -2.19 6.67 5.69
CA ILE A 212 -3.17 7.08 6.71
C ILE A 212 -4.27 7.94 6.09
N TYR A 213 -3.90 8.85 5.18
CA TYR A 213 -4.88 9.67 4.46
C TYR A 213 -5.79 8.81 3.58
N SER A 214 -5.23 7.91 2.77
CA SER A 214 -6.02 7.02 1.91
C SER A 214 -6.94 6.11 2.73
N PHE A 215 -6.45 5.57 3.84
CA PHE A 215 -7.23 4.72 4.74
C PHE A 215 -8.38 5.49 5.40
N SER A 216 -8.11 6.70 5.90
CA SER A 216 -9.13 7.57 6.48
C SER A 216 -10.24 7.90 5.48
N MET A 217 -9.89 8.15 4.22
CA MET A 217 -10.87 8.41 3.16
C MET A 217 -11.76 7.19 2.88
N ASN A 218 -11.22 5.96 2.96
CA ASN A 218 -12.02 4.73 2.84
C ASN A 218 -13.03 4.62 3.97
N LEU A 219 -12.58 4.89 5.21
CA LEU A 219 -13.46 4.84 6.38
C LEU A 219 -14.55 5.90 6.32
N GLN A 220 -14.19 7.14 5.93
CA GLN A 220 -15.17 8.22 5.80
C GLN A 220 -16.27 7.85 4.80
N TYR A 221 -15.92 7.25 3.66
CA TYR A 221 -16.91 6.77 2.70
C TYR A 221 -17.88 5.74 3.31
N LEU A 222 -17.36 4.78 4.07
CA LEU A 222 -18.18 3.77 4.73
C LEU A 222 -19.14 4.39 5.75
N PHE A 223 -18.68 5.40 6.51
CA PHE A 223 -19.51 6.11 7.47
C PHE A 223 -20.60 6.95 6.78
N ASP A 224 -20.23 7.74 5.77
CA ASP A 224 -21.15 8.62 5.05
C ASP A 224 -22.28 7.81 4.41
N SER A 225 -21.94 6.66 3.79
CA SER A 225 -22.92 5.74 3.21
C SER A 225 -23.95 5.21 4.23
N GLN A 226 -23.51 4.90 5.45
CA GLN A 226 -24.41 4.45 6.53
C GLN A 226 -25.31 5.58 7.02
N VAL A 227 -24.74 6.76 7.25
CA VAL A 227 -25.44 7.93 7.78
C VAL A 227 -26.49 8.44 6.80
N ASP A 228 -26.17 8.50 5.51
CA ASP A 228 -27.08 8.98 4.48
C ASP A 228 -28.35 8.12 4.38
N ILE A 229 -28.19 6.79 4.40
CA ILE A 229 -29.33 5.86 4.37
C ILE A 229 -30.14 5.94 5.66
N LEU A 230 -29.49 6.01 6.82
CA LEU A 230 -30.21 6.18 8.09
C LEU A 230 -31.01 7.48 8.14
N ARG A 231 -30.50 8.55 7.54
CA ARG A 231 -31.25 9.82 7.40
C ARG A 231 -32.47 9.65 6.50
N ASN A 232 -32.34 8.95 5.37
CA ASN A 232 -33.47 8.64 4.49
C ASN A 232 -34.54 7.80 5.20
N VAL A 233 -34.13 6.82 6.00
CA VAL A 233 -35.01 6.00 6.84
C VAL A 233 -35.75 6.83 7.89
N GLN A 234 -35.08 7.79 8.53
CA GLN A 234 -35.71 8.74 9.46
C GLN A 234 -36.78 9.61 8.80
N GLU A 235 -36.60 9.95 7.51
CA GLU A 235 -37.61 10.66 6.71
C GLU A 235 -38.76 9.75 6.21
N GLY A 236 -38.78 8.48 6.61
CA GLY A 236 -39.78 7.49 6.20
C GLY A 236 -39.54 6.88 4.82
N LYS A 237 -38.38 7.15 4.19
CA LYS A 237 -37.98 6.55 2.91
C LYS A 237 -37.34 5.19 3.17
N LEU A 238 -38.18 4.16 3.29
CA LEU A 238 -37.73 2.81 3.60
C LEU A 238 -37.35 1.99 2.36
N GLU A 239 -37.35 2.55 1.14
CA GLU A 239 -37.06 1.87 -0.12
C GLU A 239 -35.59 1.48 -0.27
N GLU A 240 -34.70 2.30 0.28
CA GLU A 240 -33.25 2.16 0.13
C GLU A 240 -32.66 1.27 1.23
N LEU A 241 -31.55 0.60 0.89
CA LEU A 241 -30.81 -0.28 1.79
C LEU A 241 -29.34 0.16 1.80
N VAL A 242 -28.69 -0.02 2.94
CA VAL A 242 -27.26 0.23 3.10
C VAL A 242 -26.47 -0.78 2.26
N PRO A 243 -25.53 -0.33 1.39
CA PRO A 243 -24.67 -1.24 0.67
C PRO A 243 -23.69 -1.93 1.63
N VAL A 244 -23.58 -3.25 1.52
CA VAL A 244 -22.56 -4.02 2.24
C VAL A 244 -21.24 -3.91 1.49
N LEU A 245 -20.35 -3.01 1.92
CA LEU A 245 -19.14 -2.68 1.17
C LEU A 245 -17.85 -3.31 1.73
N SER A 246 -17.88 -3.89 2.93
CA SER A 246 -16.69 -4.48 3.57
C SER A 246 -17.00 -5.79 4.30
N ARG A 247 -15.96 -6.61 4.52
CA ARG A 247 -15.98 -7.83 5.34
C ARG A 247 -15.41 -7.56 6.73
N ASP A 248 -15.96 -6.56 7.41
CA ASP A 248 -15.55 -6.11 8.74
C ASP A 248 -16.77 -5.69 9.56
N GLU A 249 -16.56 -4.97 10.66
CA GLU A 249 -17.62 -4.46 11.53
C GLU A 249 -18.62 -3.58 10.78
N PHE A 250 -18.21 -2.81 9.77
CA PHE A 250 -19.12 -1.99 8.96
C PHE A 250 -20.03 -2.84 8.09
N GLY A 251 -19.53 -3.97 7.59
CA GLY A 251 -20.35 -4.95 6.90
C GLY A 251 -21.44 -5.53 7.80
N ILE A 252 -21.08 -5.91 9.03
CA ILE A 252 -22.03 -6.42 10.02
C ILE A 252 -23.08 -5.36 10.36
N ILE A 253 -22.67 -4.12 10.59
CA ILE A 253 -23.57 -2.99 10.85
C ILE A 253 -24.52 -2.79 9.66
N ALA A 254 -24.01 -2.76 8.42
CA ALA A 254 -24.85 -2.64 7.21
C ALA A 254 -25.92 -3.74 7.15
N HIS A 255 -25.54 -4.99 7.45
CA HIS A 255 -26.45 -6.12 7.44
C HIS A 255 -27.56 -5.98 8.49
N GLN A 256 -27.19 -5.60 9.72
CA GLN A 256 -28.13 -5.38 10.81
C GLN A 256 -29.07 -4.20 10.53
N THR A 257 -28.54 -3.09 10.01
CA THR A 257 -29.34 -1.94 9.58
C THR A 257 -30.35 -2.33 8.50
N ASN A 258 -29.93 -3.12 7.51
CA ASN A 258 -30.83 -3.60 6.47
C ASN A 258 -31.94 -4.52 6.99
N ALA A 259 -31.65 -5.36 8.00
CA ALA A 259 -32.66 -6.17 8.66
C ALA A 259 -33.71 -5.28 9.37
N MET A 260 -33.24 -4.26 10.10
CA MET A 260 -34.11 -3.28 10.76
C MET A 260 -35.01 -2.53 9.75
N ILE A 261 -34.44 -2.04 8.65
CA ILE A 261 -35.21 -1.32 7.61
C ILE A 261 -36.30 -2.21 7.02
N LYS A 262 -36.01 -3.49 6.77
CA LYS A 262 -37.01 -4.45 6.28
C LYS A 262 -38.15 -4.65 7.26
N GLU A 263 -37.85 -4.84 8.55
CA GLU A 263 -38.88 -4.97 9.59
C GLU A 263 -39.74 -3.71 9.71
N LEU A 264 -39.15 -2.52 9.64
CA LEU A 264 -39.89 -1.25 9.64
C LEU A 264 -40.81 -1.14 8.42
N ARG A 265 -40.32 -1.56 7.24
CA ARG A 265 -41.10 -1.55 5.99
C ARG A 265 -42.29 -2.49 6.08
N GLU A 266 -42.09 -3.69 6.63
CA GLU A 266 -43.16 -4.66 6.85
C GLU A 266 -44.22 -4.14 7.82
N LYS A 267 -43.82 -3.56 8.96
CA LYS A 267 -44.74 -2.94 9.93
C LYS A 267 -45.56 -1.82 9.31
N GLN A 268 -44.92 -0.93 8.54
CA GLN A 268 -45.61 0.17 7.86
C GLN A 268 -46.61 -0.34 6.81
N LYS A 269 -46.27 -1.42 6.10
CA LYS A 269 -47.17 -2.06 5.13
C LYS A 269 -48.41 -2.64 5.82
N VAL A 270 -48.24 -3.34 6.93
CA VAL A 270 -49.34 -3.91 7.72
C VAL A 270 -50.27 -2.83 8.26
N GLN A 271 -49.71 -1.74 8.79
CA GLN A 271 -50.51 -0.62 9.31
C GLN A 271 -51.34 0.04 8.20
N LYS A 272 -50.75 0.30 7.02
CA LYS A 272 -51.48 0.87 5.88
C LYS A 272 -52.62 -0.02 5.39
N THR A 273 -52.48 -1.35 5.46
CA THR A 273 -53.56 -2.29 5.09
C THR A 273 -54.67 -2.41 6.14
N LEU A 274 -54.44 -1.99 7.39
CA LEU A 274 -55.45 -2.01 8.45
C LEU A 274 -56.25 -0.69 8.55
N GLU A 275 -55.69 0.39 8.01
CA GLU A 275 -56.33 1.72 7.95
C GLU A 275 -57.20 1.94 6.69
N GLN A 276 -57.21 0.96 5.77
CA GLN A 276 -58.06 0.92 4.56
C GLN A 276 -59.27 -0.01 4.76
#